data_AF-A0A7C7S0Y6-F1
#
_entry.id   AF-A0A7C7S0Y6-F1
#
_cell.length_a   1.000
_cell.length_b   1.000
_cell.length_c   1.000
_cell.angle_alpha   90.00
_cell.angle_beta   90.00
_cell.angle_gamma   90.00
#
_symmetry.space_group_name_H-M   'P 1'
#
loop_
_entity.id
_entity.type
_entity.pdbx_description
1 polymer ?
#
loop_
_entity_poly.entity_id
_entity_poly.type
_entity_poly.pdbx_seq_one_letter_code
_entity_poly.pdbx_strand_id
1 'polypeptide(L)'
;MVDVTGPIADLASITEDSPYAYVIGSTVYYGQGEGSFQVRVTASDATAGLERAEYPATVSAGGVYTQAFGGAYQFAHTYTFTSSSTEEGAYQVAVYDRAGNDAGVPFTVTRDYVAPVAGVSVPAKVPTDTFTVTWSATDDASGVAAYDVQVKVDDGAWTAWLTATTATEAVYSGELGHLYTFRVRATDHVSNTGPWAEASTVVAQVTKYYTFGGRRVALRRGDVVYYLYAD
;
A
#
# COMPACT_ATOMS: atom_id res chain seq x y z
N MET A 1 -29.28 -27.32 37.49
CA MET A 1 -29.82 -26.01 37.06
C MET A 1 -29.72 -25.95 35.55
N VAL A 2 -30.65 -25.28 34.86
CA VAL A 2 -30.50 -24.97 33.43
C VAL A 2 -29.49 -23.84 33.33
N ASP A 3 -28.50 -24.00 32.44
CA ASP A 3 -27.53 -22.96 32.17
C ASP A 3 -28.18 -21.81 31.38
N VAL A 4 -27.85 -20.58 31.76
CA VAL A 4 -28.38 -19.34 31.16
C VAL A 4 -27.27 -18.36 30.82
N THR A 5 -26.00 -18.74 31.02
CA THR A 5 -24.84 -17.90 30.71
C THR A 5 -24.31 -18.32 29.35
N GLY A 6 -24.18 -17.37 28.42
CA GLY A 6 -23.58 -17.66 27.12
C GLY A 6 -22.08 -17.96 27.20
N PRO A 7 -21.53 -18.59 26.16
CA PRO A 7 -20.09 -18.80 26.06
C PRO A 7 -19.35 -17.45 26.01
N ILE A 8 -18.10 -17.42 26.48
CA ILE A 8 -17.18 -16.30 26.24
C ILE A 8 -16.46 -16.60 24.93
N ALA A 9 -16.55 -15.72 23.94
CA ALA A 9 -15.91 -15.89 22.64
C ALA A 9 -15.24 -14.60 22.15
N ASP A 10 -14.06 -14.75 21.55
CA ASP A 10 -13.21 -13.66 21.10
C ASP A 10 -12.60 -13.95 19.73
N LEU A 11 -12.32 -12.89 18.96
CA LEU A 11 -11.55 -13.01 17.72
C LEU A 11 -10.10 -13.30 18.08
N ALA A 12 -9.61 -14.47 17.71
CA ALA A 12 -8.24 -14.87 17.99
C ALA A 12 -7.27 -14.31 16.93
N SER A 13 -7.61 -14.44 15.66
CA SER A 13 -6.84 -13.89 14.55
C SER A 13 -7.64 -13.88 13.25
N ILE A 14 -7.27 -12.98 12.35
CA ILE A 14 -7.51 -13.12 10.92
C ILE A 14 -6.14 -13.19 10.25
N THR A 15 -5.94 -14.18 9.36
CA THR A 15 -4.68 -14.35 8.63
C THR A 15 -4.93 -14.47 7.14
N GLU A 16 -4.22 -13.71 6.33
CA GLU A 16 -4.19 -13.77 4.88
C GLU A 16 -3.05 -14.66 4.33
N ASP A 17 -3.23 -15.20 3.12
CA ASP A 17 -2.20 -15.97 2.40
C ASP A 17 -2.16 -15.59 0.91
N SER A 18 -2.44 -14.31 0.58
CA SER A 18 -2.36 -13.83 -0.81
C SER A 18 -1.96 -12.36 -0.89
N PRO A 19 -1.37 -11.92 -2.00
CA PRO A 19 -1.05 -10.51 -2.25
C PRO A 19 -2.29 -9.65 -2.54
N TYR A 20 -3.47 -10.27 -2.58
CA TYR A 20 -4.76 -9.62 -2.81
C TYR A 20 -5.59 -9.58 -1.53
N ALA A 21 -4.99 -9.84 -0.37
CA ALA A 21 -5.64 -9.74 0.93
C ALA A 21 -4.74 -9.01 1.91
N TYR A 22 -5.34 -8.22 2.78
CA TYR A 22 -4.62 -7.46 3.80
C TYR A 22 -5.48 -7.32 5.06
N VAL A 23 -4.90 -7.59 6.24
CA VAL A 23 -5.63 -7.53 7.51
C VAL A 23 -5.16 -6.37 8.38
N ILE A 24 -6.12 -5.58 8.87
CA ILE A 24 -5.90 -4.60 9.94
C ILE A 24 -6.93 -4.84 11.05
N GLY A 25 -6.46 -5.25 12.22
CA GLY A 25 -7.32 -5.53 13.37
C GLY A 25 -8.32 -6.65 13.06
N SER A 26 -9.62 -6.33 13.10
CA SER A 26 -10.71 -7.24 12.77
C SER A 26 -11.27 -7.06 11.35
N THR A 27 -10.61 -6.26 10.52
CA THR A 27 -11.01 -6.01 9.12
C THR A 27 -10.06 -6.72 8.17
N VAL A 28 -10.63 -7.46 7.22
CA VAL A 28 -9.91 -7.95 6.04
C VAL A 28 -10.30 -7.11 4.83
N TYR A 29 -9.30 -6.64 4.12
CA TYR A 29 -9.42 -6.03 2.79
C TYR A 29 -9.08 -7.09 1.75
N TYR A 30 -9.84 -7.15 0.65
CA TYR A 30 -9.52 -8.04 -0.47
C TYR A 30 -9.61 -7.31 -1.82
N GLY A 31 -8.70 -7.65 -2.72
CA GLY A 31 -8.48 -7.01 -4.00
C GLY A 31 -9.21 -7.67 -5.18
N GLN A 32 -8.79 -7.31 -6.40
CA GLN A 32 -9.37 -7.84 -7.64
C GLN A 32 -8.81 -9.22 -8.07
N GLY A 33 -7.86 -9.79 -7.32
CA GLY A 33 -7.29 -11.11 -7.60
C GLY A 33 -8.02 -12.25 -6.91
N GLU A 34 -7.35 -13.39 -6.81
CA GLU A 34 -7.84 -14.55 -6.05
C GLU A 34 -7.01 -14.73 -4.79
N GLY A 35 -7.64 -15.26 -3.74
CA GLY A 35 -6.95 -15.46 -2.48
C GLY A 35 -7.83 -16.08 -1.42
N SER A 36 -7.29 -16.08 -0.21
CA SER A 36 -8.00 -16.56 0.96
C SER A 36 -7.59 -15.82 2.21
N PHE A 37 -8.50 -15.81 3.18
CA PHE A 37 -8.20 -15.40 4.55
C PHE A 37 -8.87 -16.39 5.52
N GLN A 38 -8.20 -16.65 6.64
CA GLN A 38 -8.72 -17.50 7.70
C GLN A 38 -9.15 -16.65 8.88
N VAL A 39 -10.41 -16.81 9.31
CA VAL A 39 -10.91 -16.25 10.57
C VAL A 39 -10.83 -17.33 11.63
N ARG A 40 -10.20 -17.02 12.76
CA ARG A 40 -10.08 -17.91 13.92
C ARG A 40 -10.68 -17.23 15.14
N VAL A 41 -11.53 -17.96 15.85
CA VAL A 41 -12.12 -17.52 17.12
C VAL A 41 -11.69 -18.44 18.24
N THR A 42 -11.52 -17.87 19.42
CA THR A 42 -11.42 -18.61 20.66
C THR A 42 -12.74 -18.54 21.42
N ALA A 43 -13.15 -19.63 22.07
CA ALA A 43 -14.34 -19.62 22.90
C ALA A 43 -14.22 -20.57 24.09
N SER A 44 -14.87 -20.26 25.21
CA SER A 44 -14.94 -21.10 26.41
C SER A 44 -16.33 -21.02 27.04
N ASP A 45 -16.76 -22.12 27.66
CA ASP A 45 -17.94 -22.13 28.51
C ASP A 45 -17.72 -23.05 29.72
N ALA A 46 -18.00 -22.55 30.92
CA ALA A 46 -17.69 -23.25 32.16
C ALA A 46 -18.83 -24.15 32.67
N THR A 47 -20.04 -24.02 32.13
CA THR A 47 -21.25 -24.58 32.74
C THR A 47 -21.90 -25.64 31.85
N ALA A 48 -22.26 -25.30 30.61
CA ALA A 48 -22.82 -26.23 29.62
C ALA A 48 -21.75 -26.81 28.67
N GLY A 49 -20.62 -26.12 28.52
CA GLY A 49 -19.60 -26.41 27.51
C GLY A 49 -20.07 -26.04 26.10
N LEU A 50 -19.13 -26.01 25.15
CA LEU A 50 -19.41 -25.59 23.78
C LEU A 50 -20.15 -26.67 22.97
N GLU A 51 -21.02 -26.23 22.06
CA GLU A 51 -21.71 -27.06 21.07
C GLU A 51 -21.12 -26.89 19.67
N ARG A 52 -21.14 -25.66 19.12
CA ARG A 52 -20.69 -25.38 17.75
C ARG A 52 -20.32 -23.93 17.51
N ALA A 53 -19.55 -23.67 16.46
CA ALA A 53 -19.39 -22.35 15.86
C ALA A 53 -19.95 -22.33 14.44
N GLU A 54 -20.68 -21.26 14.13
CA GLU A 54 -21.28 -21.00 12.82
C GLU A 54 -20.61 -19.77 12.21
N TYR A 55 -19.91 -20.00 11.09
CA TYR A 55 -19.30 -18.97 10.27
C TYR A 55 -20.29 -18.58 9.17
N PRO A 56 -20.61 -17.27 9.01
CA PRO A 56 -21.56 -16.81 8.02
C PRO A 56 -21.00 -16.95 6.60
N ALA A 57 -21.87 -16.97 5.58
CA ALA A 57 -21.41 -16.79 4.21
C ALA A 57 -20.92 -15.34 4.01
N THR A 58 -19.76 -15.19 3.36
CA THR A 58 -19.16 -13.90 3.00
C THR A 58 -18.81 -13.92 1.50
N VAL A 59 -17.53 -13.78 1.14
CA VAL A 59 -16.99 -13.98 -0.21
C VAL A 59 -17.02 -15.43 -0.67
N SER A 60 -17.19 -16.37 0.25
CA SER A 60 -17.49 -17.78 0.00
C SER A 60 -18.54 -18.31 0.98
N ALA A 61 -19.01 -19.53 0.74
CA ALA A 61 -19.87 -20.23 1.68
C ALA A 61 -19.23 -20.29 3.08
N GLY A 62 -20.04 -20.08 4.11
CA GLY A 62 -19.63 -20.25 5.51
C GLY A 62 -19.56 -21.72 5.94
N GLY A 63 -19.60 -21.98 7.24
CA GLY A 63 -19.48 -23.34 7.75
C GLY A 63 -19.93 -23.51 9.20
N VAL A 64 -20.28 -24.74 9.56
CA VAL A 64 -20.66 -25.13 10.92
C VAL A 64 -19.64 -26.12 11.46
N TYR A 65 -19.10 -25.84 12.65
CA TYR A 65 -18.02 -26.60 13.26
C TYR A 65 -18.39 -27.06 14.66
N THR A 66 -18.44 -28.37 14.88
CA THR A 66 -18.83 -29.00 16.16
C THR A 66 -17.67 -29.55 16.97
N GLN A 67 -16.44 -29.48 16.44
CA GLN A 67 -15.22 -29.95 17.11
C GLN A 67 -14.22 -28.78 17.18
N ALA A 68 -13.77 -28.44 18.39
CA ALA A 68 -12.71 -27.47 18.59
C ALA A 68 -11.35 -28.06 18.17
N PHE A 69 -10.56 -27.30 17.42
CA PHE A 69 -9.26 -27.76 16.92
C PHE A 69 -8.20 -27.58 18.01
N GLY A 70 -7.80 -28.67 18.68
CA GLY A 70 -6.70 -28.67 19.66
C GLY A 70 -7.05 -27.96 20.98
N GLY A 71 -7.60 -28.70 21.94
CA GLY A 71 -8.19 -28.12 23.15
C GLY A 71 -9.56 -27.53 22.87
N ALA A 72 -10.43 -27.46 23.88
CA ALA A 72 -11.86 -27.16 23.77
C ALA A 72 -12.21 -25.72 23.33
N TYR A 73 -11.29 -24.98 22.70
CA TYR A 73 -11.35 -23.51 22.69
C TYR A 73 -11.14 -22.82 21.35
N GLN A 74 -10.92 -23.50 20.22
CA GLN A 74 -10.67 -22.81 18.93
C GLN A 74 -11.49 -23.36 17.77
N PHE A 75 -12.07 -22.46 16.98
CA PHE A 75 -12.68 -22.74 15.70
C PHE A 75 -12.03 -21.87 14.63
N ALA A 76 -11.95 -22.37 13.39
CA ALA A 76 -11.41 -21.60 12.28
C ALA A 76 -12.16 -21.93 10.98
N HIS A 77 -12.29 -20.94 10.11
CA HIS A 77 -12.83 -21.09 8.76
C HIS A 77 -11.97 -20.29 7.78
N THR A 78 -11.65 -20.90 6.64
CA THR A 78 -10.95 -20.23 5.54
C THR A 78 -11.97 -19.83 4.49
N TYR A 79 -12.07 -18.53 4.23
CA TYR A 79 -12.84 -17.97 3.13
C TYR A 79 -11.95 -17.81 1.90
N THR A 80 -12.47 -18.12 0.72
CA THR A 80 -11.77 -17.96 -0.56
C THR A 80 -12.52 -16.96 -1.41
N PHE A 81 -11.82 -15.96 -1.97
CA PHE A 81 -12.39 -15.01 -2.91
C PHE A 81 -11.75 -15.15 -4.28
N THR A 82 -12.48 -14.72 -5.30
CA THR A 82 -11.99 -14.64 -6.67
C THR A 82 -12.13 -13.22 -7.20
N SER A 83 -11.64 -12.97 -8.41
CA SER A 83 -11.81 -11.69 -9.10
C SER A 83 -13.29 -11.30 -9.32
N SER A 84 -14.22 -12.25 -9.24
CA SER A 84 -15.66 -12.00 -9.34
C SER A 84 -16.35 -11.74 -8.00
N SER A 85 -15.68 -11.92 -6.86
CA SER A 85 -16.25 -11.67 -5.53
C SER A 85 -16.56 -10.18 -5.35
N THR A 86 -17.72 -9.88 -4.77
CA THR A 86 -18.22 -8.51 -4.58
C THR A 86 -18.72 -8.22 -3.16
N GLU A 87 -18.66 -9.21 -2.28
CA GLU A 87 -19.25 -9.20 -0.95
C GLU A 87 -18.42 -8.38 0.03
N GLU A 88 -19.07 -7.42 0.69
CA GLU A 88 -18.49 -6.60 1.74
C GLU A 88 -19.50 -6.40 2.88
N GLY A 89 -19.02 -6.16 4.09
CA GLY A 89 -19.87 -5.88 5.25
C GLY A 89 -19.27 -6.28 6.59
N ALA A 90 -20.03 -5.98 7.63
CA ALA A 90 -19.77 -6.46 8.99
C ALA A 90 -20.47 -7.82 9.20
N TYR A 91 -19.72 -8.78 9.74
CA TYR A 91 -20.14 -10.15 9.96
C TYR A 91 -19.83 -10.57 11.40
N GLN A 92 -20.44 -11.66 11.85
CA GLN A 92 -20.12 -12.26 13.15
C GLN A 92 -20.08 -13.79 13.04
N VAL A 93 -19.11 -14.40 13.73
CA VAL A 93 -19.12 -15.84 13.99
C VAL A 93 -20.00 -16.08 15.22
N ALA A 94 -21.03 -16.91 15.10
CA ALA A 94 -21.89 -17.27 16.23
C ALA A 94 -21.34 -18.53 16.91
N VAL A 95 -21.10 -18.47 18.22
CA VAL A 95 -20.65 -19.61 19.01
C VAL A 95 -21.75 -20.00 20.00
N TYR A 96 -22.17 -21.26 19.96
CA TYR A 96 -23.25 -21.79 20.79
C TYR A 96 -22.70 -22.73 21.87
N ASP A 97 -23.26 -22.65 23.07
CA ASP A 97 -23.12 -23.67 24.11
C ASP A 97 -24.17 -24.80 23.95
N ARG A 98 -24.09 -25.84 24.79
CA ARG A 98 -25.04 -26.98 24.76
C ARG A 98 -26.40 -26.70 25.41
N ALA A 99 -26.55 -25.55 26.06
CA ALA A 99 -27.82 -25.09 26.61
C ALA A 99 -28.60 -24.21 25.62
N GLY A 100 -28.00 -23.87 24.47
CA GLY A 100 -28.56 -23.06 23.42
C GLY A 100 -28.30 -21.56 23.55
N ASN A 101 -27.42 -21.14 24.48
CA ASN A 101 -26.98 -19.75 24.57
C ASN A 101 -25.87 -19.50 23.54
N ASP A 102 -25.76 -18.25 23.06
CA ASP A 102 -24.79 -17.88 22.04
C ASP A 102 -23.97 -16.63 22.37
N ALA A 103 -22.85 -16.49 21.67
CA ALA A 103 -22.04 -15.27 21.62
C ALA A 103 -21.58 -15.00 20.18
N GLY A 104 -21.65 -13.73 19.77
CA GLY A 104 -21.20 -13.25 18.46
C GLY A 104 -19.80 -12.67 18.51
N VAL A 105 -18.91 -13.10 17.61
CA VAL A 105 -17.56 -12.56 17.44
C VAL A 105 -17.48 -11.76 16.13
N PRO A 106 -17.39 -10.42 16.17
CA PRO A 106 -17.47 -9.59 14.98
C PRO A 106 -16.16 -9.55 14.17
N PHE A 107 -16.29 -9.45 12.86
CA PHE A 107 -15.22 -9.12 11.91
C PHE A 107 -15.81 -8.41 10.68
N THR A 108 -14.97 -7.72 9.92
CA THR A 108 -15.40 -6.96 8.73
C THR A 108 -14.68 -7.48 7.50
N VAL A 109 -15.40 -7.64 6.40
CA VAL A 109 -14.84 -7.89 5.07
C VAL A 109 -15.08 -6.65 4.23
N THR A 110 -14.02 -6.05 3.70
CA THR A 110 -14.08 -4.85 2.87
C THR A 110 -13.48 -5.17 1.51
N ARG A 111 -14.19 -4.83 0.44
CA ARG A 111 -13.65 -4.93 -0.91
C ARG A 111 -12.85 -3.69 -1.22
N ASP A 112 -11.63 -3.88 -1.71
CA ASP A 112 -10.81 -2.79 -2.20
C ASP A 112 -10.45 -3.01 -3.68
N TYR A 113 -11.11 -2.26 -4.55
CA TYR A 113 -10.93 -2.34 -6.00
C TYR A 113 -10.43 -1.03 -6.60
N VAL A 114 -10.19 -0.01 -5.78
CA VAL A 114 -9.80 1.31 -6.23
C VAL A 114 -8.30 1.43 -6.06
N ALA A 115 -7.58 1.68 -7.14
CA ALA A 115 -6.14 1.86 -7.04
C ALA A 115 -5.76 3.20 -6.40
N PRO A 116 -4.61 3.28 -5.71
CA PRO A 116 -4.14 4.53 -5.14
C PRO A 116 -3.95 5.64 -6.17
N VAL A 117 -4.15 6.89 -5.74
CA VAL A 117 -3.85 8.08 -6.55
C VAL A 117 -2.55 8.68 -6.07
N ALA A 118 -1.52 8.64 -6.92
CA ALA A 118 -0.20 9.18 -6.61
C ALA A 118 0.00 10.62 -7.12
N GLY A 119 0.92 11.34 -6.49
CA GLY A 119 1.42 12.63 -6.92
C GLY A 119 2.93 12.73 -6.70
N VAL A 120 3.63 13.38 -7.64
CA VAL A 120 5.07 13.67 -7.56
C VAL A 120 5.31 15.17 -7.64
N SER A 121 6.30 15.64 -6.90
CA SER A 121 6.72 17.02 -6.85
C SER A 121 8.24 17.11 -6.91
N VAL A 122 8.72 18.04 -7.72
CA VAL A 122 10.14 18.38 -7.88
C VAL A 122 10.20 19.89 -8.21
N PRO A 123 11.21 20.64 -7.76
CA PRO A 123 11.34 22.05 -8.15
C PRO A 123 11.44 22.17 -9.68
N ALA A 124 10.68 23.06 -10.32
CA ALA A 124 10.66 23.17 -11.79
C ALA A 124 12.03 23.52 -12.42
N LYS A 125 12.94 24.11 -11.63
CA LYS A 125 14.31 24.43 -12.02
C LYS A 125 15.22 24.38 -10.80
N VAL A 126 16.41 23.78 -10.97
CA VAL A 126 17.42 23.68 -9.91
C VAL A 126 18.78 24.16 -10.42
N PRO A 127 19.60 24.84 -9.59
CA PRO A 127 20.91 25.34 -9.99
C PRO A 127 22.06 24.34 -9.77
N THR A 128 21.79 23.24 -9.07
CA THR A 128 22.73 22.18 -8.72
C THR A 128 22.35 20.89 -9.44
N ASP A 129 23.34 20.05 -9.67
CA ASP A 129 23.19 18.70 -10.23
C ASP A 129 22.43 17.73 -9.32
N THR A 130 22.32 18.05 -8.03
CA THR A 130 21.56 17.29 -7.04
C THR A 130 20.29 18.03 -6.59
N PHE A 131 19.19 17.29 -6.46
CA PHE A 131 17.91 17.83 -6.01
C PHE A 131 16.99 16.74 -5.46
N THR A 132 16.10 17.11 -4.54
CA THR A 132 15.11 16.19 -3.96
C THR A 132 13.86 16.09 -4.83
N VAL A 133 13.40 14.86 -5.04
CA VAL A 133 12.09 14.53 -5.60
C VAL A 133 11.25 13.94 -4.48
N THR A 134 10.03 14.43 -4.32
CA THR A 134 9.09 13.99 -3.28
C THR A 134 7.83 13.44 -3.94
N TRP A 135 7.20 12.44 -3.35
CA TRP A 135 5.94 11.89 -3.82
C TRP A 135 5.09 11.42 -2.65
N SER A 136 3.80 11.23 -2.93
CA SER A 136 2.83 10.68 -2.00
C SER A 136 1.70 10.02 -2.79
N ALA A 137 0.91 9.20 -2.12
CA ALA A 137 -0.35 8.70 -2.67
C ALA A 137 -1.40 8.60 -1.57
N THR A 138 -2.65 8.60 -1.99
CA THR A 138 -3.81 8.37 -1.13
C THR A 138 -4.55 7.13 -1.58
N ASP A 139 -4.96 6.33 -0.60
CA ASP A 139 -5.83 5.19 -0.76
C ASP A 139 -6.69 5.08 0.51
N ASP A 140 -8.01 5.05 0.34
CA ASP A 140 -8.96 5.13 1.47
C ASP A 140 -9.27 3.76 2.09
N ALA A 141 -8.90 2.66 1.41
CA ALA A 141 -9.26 1.31 1.81
C ALA A 141 -8.07 0.57 2.41
N SER A 142 -7.36 -0.24 1.63
CA SER A 142 -6.24 -1.04 2.16
C SER A 142 -4.98 -0.22 2.41
N GLY A 143 -4.92 1.02 1.91
CA GLY A 143 -3.78 1.92 2.10
C GLY A 143 -2.65 1.65 1.11
N VAL A 144 -1.67 2.56 1.04
CA VAL A 144 -0.56 2.46 0.08
C VAL A 144 0.53 1.52 0.60
N ALA A 145 0.84 0.48 -0.17
CA ALA A 145 1.92 -0.46 0.15
C ALA A 145 3.29 0.00 -0.37
N ALA A 146 3.36 0.50 -1.61
CA ALA A 146 4.63 0.83 -2.25
C ALA A 146 4.50 1.81 -3.43
N TYR A 147 5.64 2.35 -3.84
CA TYR A 147 5.80 3.23 -4.99
C TYR A 147 6.80 2.66 -6.00
N ASP A 148 6.52 2.86 -7.29
CA ASP A 148 7.52 2.81 -8.34
C ASP A 148 7.81 4.23 -8.81
N VAL A 149 9.10 4.59 -8.94
CA VAL A 149 9.54 5.89 -9.44
C VAL A 149 10.45 5.68 -10.65
N GLN A 150 10.13 6.38 -11.73
CA GLN A 150 10.91 6.37 -12.96
C GLN A 150 11.35 7.76 -13.34
N VAL A 151 12.44 7.83 -14.10
CA VAL A 151 13.00 9.08 -14.62
C VAL A 151 13.21 8.98 -16.12
N LYS A 152 13.04 10.09 -16.80
CA LYS A 152 13.38 10.27 -18.22
C LYS A 152 14.25 11.51 -18.33
N VAL A 153 15.39 11.38 -19.00
CA VAL A 153 16.31 12.48 -19.30
C VAL A 153 16.06 12.95 -20.72
N ASP A 154 15.78 14.24 -20.88
CA ASP A 154 15.34 14.89 -22.11
C ASP A 154 14.23 14.07 -22.81
N ASP A 155 14.43 13.72 -24.08
CA ASP A 155 13.54 12.89 -24.89
C ASP A 155 13.91 11.40 -24.88
N GLY A 156 14.70 10.97 -23.89
CA GLY A 156 15.14 9.59 -23.73
C GLY A 156 14.02 8.62 -23.34
N ALA A 157 14.40 7.37 -23.03
CA ALA A 157 13.47 6.39 -22.50
C ALA A 157 13.25 6.56 -20.99
N TRP A 158 12.09 6.13 -20.51
CA TRP A 158 11.84 5.97 -19.08
C TRP A 158 12.73 4.87 -18.50
N THR A 159 13.45 5.17 -17.43
CA THR A 159 14.27 4.22 -16.67
C THR A 159 13.74 4.09 -15.25
N ALA A 160 13.78 2.87 -14.69
CA ALA A 160 13.44 2.64 -13.30
C ALA A 160 14.50 3.30 -12.41
N TRP A 161 14.06 4.17 -11.50
CA TRP A 161 14.93 4.77 -10.50
C TRP A 161 14.75 4.08 -9.14
N LEU A 162 13.51 3.92 -8.70
CA LEU A 162 13.15 3.19 -7.49
C LEU A 162 11.98 2.24 -7.80
N THR A 163 12.03 1.03 -7.26
CA THR A 163 10.99 0.01 -7.46
C THR A 163 10.52 -0.52 -6.12
N ALA A 164 9.21 -0.67 -5.94
CA ALA A 164 8.60 -1.16 -4.71
C ALA A 164 9.15 -0.47 -3.43
N THR A 165 9.38 0.85 -3.49
CA THR A 165 9.89 1.62 -2.34
C THR A 165 8.76 2.09 -1.44
N THR A 166 8.99 2.13 -0.13
CA THR A 166 8.09 2.79 0.84
C THR A 166 8.52 4.22 1.16
N ALA A 167 9.68 4.65 0.65
CA ALA A 167 10.13 6.04 0.79
C ALA A 167 9.16 6.97 0.06
N THR A 168 9.03 8.20 0.56
CA THR A 168 8.22 9.27 -0.04
C THR A 168 9.08 10.39 -0.63
N GLU A 169 10.40 10.24 -0.58
CA GLU A 169 11.35 11.16 -1.20
C GLU A 169 12.68 10.46 -1.49
N ALA A 170 13.43 11.00 -2.44
CA ALA A 170 14.81 10.65 -2.68
C ALA A 170 15.57 11.81 -3.35
N VAL A 171 16.88 11.85 -3.16
CA VAL A 171 17.78 12.78 -3.84
C VAL A 171 18.19 12.18 -5.18
N TYR A 172 17.94 12.90 -6.27
CA TYR A 172 18.40 12.54 -7.60
C TYR A 172 19.66 13.34 -7.96
N SER A 173 20.62 12.67 -8.60
CA SER A 173 21.83 13.28 -9.16
C SER A 173 21.73 13.26 -10.69
N GLY A 174 21.55 14.43 -11.28
CA GLY A 174 21.54 14.65 -12.73
C GLY A 174 22.80 15.36 -13.22
N GLU A 175 22.69 15.93 -14.42
CA GLU A 175 23.71 16.70 -15.12
C GLU A 175 23.14 18.06 -15.48
N LEU A 176 23.98 19.10 -15.43
CA LEU A 176 23.59 20.46 -15.80
C LEU A 176 23.19 20.52 -17.28
N GLY A 177 22.16 21.30 -17.59
CA GLY A 177 21.70 21.55 -18.95
C GLY A 177 20.59 20.60 -19.44
N HIS A 178 20.19 19.62 -18.62
CA HIS A 178 19.21 18.61 -18.98
C HIS A 178 17.81 18.86 -18.36
N LEU A 179 16.80 18.33 -19.05
CA LEU A 179 15.43 18.21 -18.54
C LEU A 179 15.26 16.80 -17.93
N TYR A 180 14.80 16.73 -16.69
CA TYR A 180 14.40 15.49 -16.05
C TYR A 180 12.90 15.48 -15.87
N THR A 181 12.24 14.42 -16.33
CA THR A 181 10.84 14.14 -16.01
C THR A 181 10.79 12.93 -15.12
N PHE A 182 10.15 13.05 -13.97
CA PHE A 182 9.88 11.97 -13.05
C PHE A 182 8.45 11.52 -13.22
N ARG A 183 8.21 10.23 -13.06
CA ARG A 183 6.87 9.70 -12.84
C ARG A 183 6.83 8.76 -11.67
N VAL A 184 5.72 8.80 -10.94
CA VAL A 184 5.44 7.93 -9.81
C VAL A 184 4.09 7.25 -9.99
N ARG A 185 3.98 6.00 -9.57
CA ARG A 185 2.70 5.34 -9.33
C ARG A 185 2.78 4.61 -8.01
N ALA A 186 1.64 4.36 -7.41
CA ALA A 186 1.53 3.64 -6.15
C ALA A 186 0.74 2.34 -6.33
N THR A 187 1.04 1.36 -5.48
CA THR A 187 0.32 0.10 -5.36
C THR A 187 -0.17 -0.02 -3.92
N ASP A 188 -1.43 -0.41 -3.73
CA ASP A 188 -2.02 -0.62 -2.40
C ASP A 188 -1.64 -1.99 -1.81
N HIS A 189 -2.17 -2.30 -0.61
CA HIS A 189 -1.91 -3.56 0.08
C HIS A 189 -2.65 -4.77 -0.50
N VAL A 190 -3.59 -4.57 -1.43
CA VAL A 190 -4.30 -5.65 -2.14
C VAL A 190 -3.98 -5.69 -3.63
N SER A 191 -2.81 -5.15 -4.02
CA SER A 191 -2.24 -5.17 -5.36
C SER A 191 -2.97 -4.34 -6.43
N ASN A 192 -3.85 -3.41 -6.08
CA ASN A 192 -4.32 -2.43 -7.07
C ASN A 192 -3.21 -1.41 -7.34
N THR A 193 -2.86 -1.22 -8.62
CA THR A 193 -1.79 -0.29 -9.03
C THR A 193 -2.37 0.90 -9.77
N GLY A 194 -2.04 2.10 -9.27
CA GLY A 194 -2.53 3.36 -9.77
C GLY A 194 -1.90 3.81 -11.09
N PRO A 195 -2.44 4.88 -11.69
CA PRO A 195 -1.84 5.52 -12.85
C PRO A 195 -0.52 6.20 -12.49
N TRP A 196 0.27 6.52 -13.52
CA TRP A 196 1.47 7.35 -13.37
C TRP A 196 1.07 8.82 -13.22
N ALA A 197 1.66 9.50 -12.23
CA ALA A 197 1.69 10.96 -12.13
C ALA A 197 3.10 11.46 -12.48
N GLU A 198 3.20 12.60 -13.17
CA GLU A 198 4.48 13.11 -13.69
C GLU A 198 4.79 14.53 -13.20
N ALA A 199 6.07 14.85 -13.03
CA ALA A 199 6.56 16.20 -12.80
C ALA A 199 7.97 16.36 -13.39
N SER A 200 8.31 17.56 -13.84
CA SER A 200 9.60 17.83 -14.51
C SER A 200 10.41 18.92 -13.83
N THR A 201 11.73 18.82 -13.97
CA THR A 201 12.70 19.83 -13.55
C THR A 201 13.76 20.05 -14.61
N VAL A 202 14.21 21.30 -14.76
CA VAL A 202 15.40 21.62 -15.54
C VAL A 202 16.57 21.84 -14.60
N VAL A 203 17.64 21.07 -14.79
CA VAL A 203 18.90 21.31 -14.10
C VAL A 203 19.64 22.40 -14.87
N ALA A 204 19.74 23.59 -14.28
CA ALA A 204 20.17 24.78 -14.98
C ALA A 204 21.69 24.79 -15.19
N GLN A 205 22.14 24.85 -16.43
CA GLN A 205 23.51 25.23 -16.74
C GLN A 205 23.61 26.76 -16.83
N VAL A 206 24.36 27.39 -15.91
CA VAL A 206 24.57 28.83 -15.94
C VAL A 206 25.83 29.15 -16.75
N THR A 207 25.64 29.78 -17.91
CA THR A 207 26.75 30.41 -18.63
C THR A 207 26.74 31.91 -18.34
N LYS A 208 27.74 32.41 -17.62
CA LYS A 208 27.88 33.83 -17.32
C LYS A 208 28.75 34.52 -18.38
N TYR A 209 28.21 35.52 -19.05
CA TYR A 209 28.97 36.39 -19.96
C TYR A 209 29.36 37.69 -19.24
N TYR A 210 30.62 38.08 -19.34
CA TYR A 210 31.09 39.40 -18.91
C TYR A 210 31.10 40.34 -20.11
N THR A 211 30.69 41.59 -19.92
CA THR A 211 30.69 42.59 -21.00
C THR A 211 31.39 43.88 -20.59
N PHE A 212 32.15 44.47 -21.52
CA PHE A 212 32.71 45.82 -21.39
C PHE A 212 32.41 46.60 -22.67
N GLY A 213 31.80 47.78 -22.55
CA GLY A 213 31.40 48.59 -23.71
C GLY A 213 30.47 47.86 -24.70
N GLY A 214 29.57 46.99 -24.20
CA GLY A 214 28.63 46.22 -25.03
C GLY A 214 29.24 45.01 -25.75
N ARG A 215 30.53 44.70 -25.55
CA ARG A 215 31.19 43.53 -26.12
C ARG A 215 31.48 42.48 -25.05
N ARG A 216 31.32 41.19 -25.40
CA ARG A 216 31.73 40.07 -24.52
C ARG A 216 33.25 40.13 -24.29
N VAL A 217 33.67 39.99 -23.05
CA VAL A 217 35.09 39.97 -22.66
C VAL A 217 35.50 38.58 -22.17
N ALA A 218 36.70 38.17 -22.56
CA ALA A 218 37.42 37.02 -22.00
C ALA A 218 38.68 37.53 -21.29
N LEU A 219 39.16 36.82 -20.28
CA LEU A 219 40.39 37.19 -19.57
C LEU A 219 41.58 36.60 -20.35
N ARG A 220 42.64 37.36 -20.63
CA ARG A 220 43.85 36.84 -21.29
C ARG A 220 45.06 37.01 -20.37
N ARG A 221 45.87 35.96 -20.20
CA ARG A 221 47.19 36.03 -19.53
C ARG A 221 48.23 35.41 -20.46
N GLY A 222 49.15 36.21 -20.99
CA GLY A 222 50.07 35.77 -22.05
C GLY A 222 49.32 35.40 -23.34
N ASP A 223 49.61 34.25 -23.92
CA ASP A 223 48.91 33.71 -25.11
C ASP A 223 47.70 32.85 -24.80
N VAL A 224 47.32 32.75 -23.52
CA VAL A 224 46.20 31.93 -23.08
C VAL A 224 44.96 32.81 -22.86
N VAL A 225 43.87 32.44 -23.54
CA VAL A 225 42.54 33.01 -23.35
C VAL A 225 41.79 32.15 -22.32
N TYR A 226 41.41 32.75 -21.22
CA TYR A 226 40.54 32.19 -20.19
C TYR A 226 39.13 32.68 -20.45
N TYR A 227 38.27 31.75 -20.85
CA TYR A 227 36.84 31.95 -20.70
C TYR A 227 36.52 31.72 -19.22
N LEU A 228 35.94 32.74 -18.57
CA LEU A 228 35.48 32.62 -17.19
C LEU A 228 34.22 31.74 -17.16
N TYR A 229 34.39 30.44 -17.34
CA TYR A 229 33.44 29.46 -16.82
C TYR A 229 33.71 29.43 -15.31
N ALA A 230 32.70 29.75 -14.49
CA ALA A 230 32.80 29.49 -13.07
C ALA A 230 32.42 28.02 -12.86
N ASP A 231 33.22 27.32 -12.06
CA ASP A 231 32.98 25.95 -11.59
C ASP A 231 31.60 25.81 -10.94
#